data_AF-A0A924AQ30-F1
#
_entry.id   AF-A0A924AQ30-F1
#
_cell.length_a   1.000
_cell.length_b   1.000
_cell.length_c   1.000
_cell.angle_alpha   90.00
_cell.angle_beta   90.00
_cell.angle_gamma   90.00
#
_symmetry.space_group_name_H-M   'P 1'
#
loop_
_entity.id
_entity.type
_entity.pdbx_description
1 polymer ?
#
loop_
_entity_poly.entity_id
_entity_poly.type
_entity_poly.pdbx_seq_one_letter_code
_entity_poly.pdbx_strand_id
1 'polypeptide(L)'
;MKTICFILLLSILCFSCVKQQAEPMVSYSPDKQLKIVVSANRPSQLDSWMAEIELTHAGKISTVVQEFYSDEADSSSIFFEWKSNAECMIHFKQRDGIVIHVPVKIHY
;
A
#
# COMPACT_ATOMS: atom_id res chain seq x y z
N MET A 1 -14.84 54.17 -6.58
CA MET A 1 -15.13 52.73 -6.37
C MET A 1 -14.34 51.91 -7.39
N LYS A 2 -13.04 51.66 -7.18
CA LYS A 2 -12.20 50.85 -8.10
C LYS A 2 -10.97 50.30 -7.37
N THR A 3 -11.14 49.42 -6.37
CA THR A 3 -9.97 48.81 -5.70
C THR A 3 -10.29 47.50 -4.95
N ILE A 4 -11.36 46.78 -5.30
CA ILE A 4 -11.79 45.59 -4.55
C ILE A 4 -11.55 44.27 -5.32
N CYS A 5 -11.20 44.29 -6.61
CA CYS A 5 -11.12 43.06 -7.42
C CYS A 5 -9.75 42.35 -7.47
N PHE A 6 -8.67 42.88 -6.90
CA PHE A 6 -7.33 42.28 -7.12
C PHE A 6 -6.86 41.26 -6.07
N ILE A 7 -7.58 41.10 -4.95
CA ILE A 7 -7.13 40.21 -3.86
C ILE A 7 -7.63 38.77 -4.03
N LEU A 8 -8.64 38.53 -4.88
CA LEU A 8 -9.27 37.22 -5.02
C LEU A 8 -8.58 36.27 -6.01
N LEU A 9 -7.56 36.73 -6.75
CA LEU A 9 -6.91 35.92 -7.79
C LEU A 9 -5.62 35.21 -7.34
N LEU A 10 -5.13 35.45 -6.11
CA LEU A 10 -3.83 34.95 -5.65
C LEU A 10 -3.90 33.66 -4.81
N SER A 11 -5.08 33.11 -4.55
CA SER A 11 -5.27 31.95 -3.65
C SER A 11 -5.36 30.59 -4.36
N ILE A 12 -5.21 30.51 -5.68
CA ILE A 12 -5.42 29.26 -6.45
C ILE A 12 -4.10 28.46 -6.65
N LEU A 13 -2.96 28.93 -6.17
CA LEU A 13 -1.66 28.28 -6.40
C LEU A 13 -1.20 27.31 -5.31
N CYS A 14 -2.06 26.91 -4.37
CA CYS A 14 -1.77 25.80 -3.47
C CYS A 14 -2.32 24.49 -4.05
N PHE A 15 -1.76 24.02 -5.17
CA PHE A 15 -1.91 22.62 -5.56
C PHE A 15 -1.08 21.77 -4.60
N SER A 16 -1.72 21.44 -3.49
CA SER A 16 -1.22 20.55 -2.45
C SER A 16 -0.66 19.27 -3.08
N CYS A 17 0.55 18.89 -2.66
CA CYS A 17 1.06 17.54 -2.80
C CYS A 17 0.12 16.61 -2.00
N VAL A 18 -0.89 16.04 -2.66
CA VAL A 18 -1.83 15.12 -2.00
C VAL A 18 -1.17 13.75 -1.94
N LYS A 19 -0.58 13.44 -0.78
CA LYS A 19 -0.14 12.08 -0.45
C LYS A 19 -1.34 11.15 -0.62
N GLN A 20 -1.21 10.18 -1.51
CA GLN A 20 -2.20 9.14 -1.70
C GLN A 20 -1.93 8.01 -0.71
N GLN A 21 -3.01 7.48 -0.15
CA GLN A 21 -3.00 6.35 0.75
C GLN A 21 -4.09 5.39 0.30
N ALA A 22 -3.73 4.12 0.18
CA ALA A 22 -4.68 3.07 -0.14
C ALA A 22 -5.32 2.53 1.14
N GLU A 23 -6.53 1.99 1.00
CA GLU A 23 -7.18 1.25 2.08
C GLU A 23 -6.33 0.03 2.47
N PRO A 24 -6.09 -0.21 3.77
CA PRO A 24 -5.30 -1.36 4.21
C PRO A 24 -5.96 -2.67 3.81
N MET A 25 -5.19 -3.56 3.20
CA MET A 25 -5.63 -4.92 2.90
C MET A 25 -5.22 -5.86 4.02
N VAL A 26 -6.14 -6.71 4.45
CA VAL A 26 -5.92 -7.64 5.56
C VAL A 26 -6.15 -9.06 5.07
N SER A 27 -5.23 -9.96 5.41
CA SER A 27 -5.36 -11.39 5.16
C SER A 27 -4.98 -12.19 6.39
N TYR A 28 -5.64 -13.34 6.57
CA TYR A 28 -5.42 -14.24 7.69
C TYR A 28 -5.02 -15.61 7.16
N SER A 29 -4.07 -16.23 7.86
CA SER A 29 -3.79 -17.65 7.71
C SER A 29 -5.05 -18.50 7.91
N PRO A 30 -5.11 -19.72 7.33
CA PRO A 30 -6.26 -20.61 7.49
C PRO A 30 -6.65 -20.90 8.94
N ASP A 31 -5.68 -20.96 9.87
CA ASP A 31 -5.93 -21.15 11.31
C ASP A 31 -6.11 -19.85 12.10
N LYS A 32 -6.02 -18.70 11.41
CA LYS A 32 -6.14 -17.34 11.94
C LYS A 32 -5.08 -16.95 12.98
N GLN A 33 -3.97 -17.69 13.08
CA GLN A 33 -2.88 -17.39 14.03
C GLN A 33 -1.90 -16.34 13.50
N LEU A 34 -1.75 -16.27 12.18
CA LEU A 34 -0.99 -15.24 11.46
C LEU A 34 -1.96 -14.27 10.76
N LYS A 35 -1.76 -12.97 11.00
CA LYS A 35 -2.42 -11.85 10.33
C LYS A 35 -1.39 -11.08 9.51
N ILE A 36 -1.75 -10.75 8.28
CA ILE A 36 -0.97 -9.90 7.38
C ILE A 36 -1.78 -8.65 7.10
N VAL A 37 -1.19 -7.47 7.26
CA VAL A 37 -1.77 -6.18 6.86
C VAL A 37 -0.84 -5.52 5.86
N VAL A 38 -1.37 -5.14 4.70
CA VAL A 38 -0.64 -4.38 3.68
C VAL A 38 -1.26 -3.00 3.58
N SER A 39 -0.49 -1.98 3.94
CA SER A 39 -0.85 -0.57 3.76
C SER A 39 0.03 0.03 2.69
N ALA A 40 -0.51 0.82 1.77
CA ALA A 40 0.30 1.45 0.72
C ALA A 40 0.10 2.96 0.70
N ASN A 41 1.19 3.70 0.49
CA ASN A 41 1.12 5.14 0.27
C ASN A 41 2.09 5.60 -0.83
N ARG A 42 1.77 6.72 -1.48
CA ARG A 42 2.66 7.39 -2.44
C ARG A 42 2.53 8.91 -2.37
N PRO A 43 3.60 9.68 -2.59
CA PRO A 43 3.53 11.14 -2.57
C PRO A 43 2.63 11.71 -3.69
N SER A 44 2.69 11.14 -4.90
CA SER A 44 1.89 11.58 -6.05
C SER A 44 1.53 10.40 -6.97
N GLN A 45 0.67 10.61 -7.98
CA GLN A 45 0.29 9.57 -8.95
C GLN A 45 1.45 9.08 -9.83
N LEU A 46 2.53 9.86 -9.95
CA LEU A 46 3.68 9.51 -10.76
C LEU A 46 4.73 8.71 -9.99
N ASP A 47 4.63 8.70 -8.66
CA ASP A 47 5.54 7.97 -7.79
C ASP A 47 5.11 6.51 -7.61
N SER A 48 6.09 5.69 -7.23
CA SER A 48 5.85 4.33 -6.77
C SER A 48 5.00 4.32 -5.51
N TRP A 49 4.29 3.21 -5.31
CA TRP A 49 3.69 2.89 -4.04
C TRP A 49 4.74 2.30 -3.11
N MET A 50 4.75 2.78 -1.87
CA MET A 50 5.47 2.19 -0.76
C MET A 50 4.48 1.34 0.06
N ALA A 51 4.57 0.02 -0.07
CA ALA A 51 3.80 -0.92 0.73
C ALA A 51 4.52 -1.24 2.05
N GLU A 52 3.82 -1.07 3.16
CA GLU A 52 4.20 -1.55 4.48
C GLU A 52 3.40 -2.82 4.78
N ILE A 53 4.12 -3.92 4.99
CA ILE A 53 3.60 -5.26 5.24
C ILE A 53 3.84 -5.58 6.71
N GLU A 54 2.78 -5.51 7.50
CA GLU A 54 2.78 -5.87 8.91
C GLU A 54 2.35 -7.34 9.08
N LEU A 55 3.17 -8.10 9.78
CA LEU A 55 2.99 -9.52 10.08
C LEU A 55 2.80 -9.67 11.58
N THR A 56 1.63 -10.12 12.01
CA THR A 56 1.34 -10.41 13.42
C THR A 56 1.15 -11.90 13.64
N HIS A 57 1.98 -12.51 14.47
CA HIS A 57 1.86 -13.91 14.88
C HIS A 57 2.21 -14.07 16.37
N ALA A 58 1.34 -14.73 17.13
CA ALA A 58 1.51 -14.94 18.57
C ALA A 58 1.85 -13.64 19.35
N GLY A 59 1.22 -12.52 18.97
CA GLY A 59 1.45 -11.20 19.57
C GLY A 59 2.76 -10.50 19.17
N LYS A 60 3.62 -11.16 18.38
CA LYS A 60 4.83 -10.54 17.81
C LYS A 60 4.47 -9.87 16.49
N ILE A 61 4.96 -8.65 16.30
CA ILE A 61 4.79 -7.87 15.08
C ILE A 61 6.13 -7.78 14.37
N SER A 62 6.13 -8.01 13.06
CA SER A 62 7.26 -7.79 12.16
C SER A 62 6.78 -6.98 10.97
N THR A 63 7.62 -6.06 10.50
CA THR A 63 7.28 -5.16 9.40
C THR A 63 8.31 -5.29 8.30
N VAL A 64 7.82 -5.39 7.05
CA VAL A 64 8.63 -5.36 5.83
C VAL A 64 8.09 -4.27 4.93
N VAL A 65 8.96 -3.60 4.19
CA VAL A 65 8.58 -2.56 3.24
C VAL A 65 8.91 -3.03 1.83
N GLN A 66 7.98 -2.82 0.89
CA GLN A 66 8.12 -3.18 -0.51
C GLN A 66 7.68 -2.02 -1.41
N GLU A 67 8.53 -1.63 -2.34
CA GLU A 67 8.17 -0.66 -3.39
C GLU A 67 7.56 -1.38 -4.61
N PHE A 68 6.52 -0.80 -5.22
CA PHE A 68 5.95 -1.30 -6.46
C PHE A 68 5.30 -0.20 -7.32
N TYR A 69 5.23 -0.42 -8.64
CA TYR A 69 4.69 0.55 -9.60
C TYR A 69 3.34 0.08 -10.17
N SER A 70 2.25 0.67 -9.69
CA SER A 70 0.89 0.37 -10.14
C SER A 70 0.03 1.64 -10.17
N ASP A 71 -1.01 1.65 -11.00
CA ASP A 71 -2.00 2.73 -11.04
C ASP A 71 -2.74 2.84 -9.70
N GLU A 72 -3.17 1.68 -9.20
CA GLU A 72 -3.93 1.52 -7.97
C GLU A 72 -3.22 0.56 -7.02
N ALA A 73 -3.51 0.65 -5.72
CA ALA A 73 -2.98 -0.23 -4.69
C ALA A 73 -4.15 -0.93 -3.97
N ASP A 74 -4.89 -1.71 -4.73
CA ASP A 74 -6.08 -2.45 -4.32
C ASP A 74 -5.96 -3.95 -4.67
N SER A 75 -7.07 -4.68 -4.58
CA SER A 75 -7.12 -6.13 -4.87
C SER A 75 -6.81 -6.50 -6.33
N SER A 76 -6.83 -5.55 -7.27
CA SER A 76 -6.42 -5.78 -8.67
C SER A 76 -4.90 -5.84 -8.83
N SER A 77 -4.19 -5.17 -7.91
CA SER A 77 -2.73 -5.02 -7.91
C SER A 77 -2.04 -5.82 -6.80
N ILE A 78 -2.72 -6.08 -5.70
CA ILE A 78 -2.17 -6.79 -4.53
C ILE A 78 -3.08 -7.94 -4.16
N PHE A 79 -2.53 -9.15 -4.11
CA PHE A 79 -3.28 -10.34 -3.70
C PHE A 79 -2.43 -11.31 -2.88
N PHE A 80 -3.12 -12.07 -2.04
CA PHE A 80 -2.52 -12.99 -1.08
C PHE A 80 -2.77 -14.42 -1.53
N GLU A 81 -1.71 -15.21 -1.61
CA GLU A 81 -1.78 -16.62 -1.94
C GLU A 81 -1.22 -17.45 -0.78
N TRP A 82 -2.13 -17.98 0.03
CA TRP A 82 -1.78 -18.86 1.13
C TRP A 82 -1.39 -20.24 0.61
N LYS A 83 -0.19 -20.69 0.99
CA LYS A 83 0.32 -22.04 0.70
C LYS A 83 0.16 -22.98 1.88
N SER A 84 0.17 -22.45 3.10
CA SER A 84 -0.07 -23.18 4.35
C SER A 84 -0.48 -22.23 5.47
N ASN A 85 -0.60 -22.71 6.72
CA ASN A 85 -0.82 -21.84 7.88
C ASN A 85 0.36 -20.90 8.19
N ALA A 86 1.57 -21.29 7.80
CA ALA A 86 2.81 -20.57 8.11
C ALA A 86 3.44 -19.89 6.89
N GLU A 87 2.85 -20.05 5.69
CA GLU A 87 3.44 -19.60 4.43
C GLU A 87 2.39 -18.92 3.53
N CYS A 88 2.67 -17.66 3.18
CA CYS A 88 1.88 -16.86 2.26
C CYS A 88 2.80 -16.21 1.22
N MET A 89 2.35 -16.14 -0.02
CA MET A 89 2.97 -15.31 -1.04
C MET A 89 2.13 -14.06 -1.25
N ILE A 90 2.71 -12.89 -1.04
CA ILE A 90 2.08 -11.62 -1.39
C ILE A 90 2.54 -11.24 -2.79
N HIS A 91 1.59 -10.98 -3.66
CA HIS A 91 1.84 -10.64 -5.05
C HIS A 91 1.55 -9.15 -5.27
N PHE A 92 2.50 -8.43 -5.86
CA PHE A 92 2.34 -7.04 -6.28
C PHE A 92 2.45 -6.98 -7.80
N LYS A 93 1.31 -6.88 -8.49
CA LYS A 93 1.21 -6.72 -9.93
C LYS A 93 1.46 -5.27 -10.31
N GLN A 94 2.38 -5.07 -11.23
CA GLN A 94 2.77 -3.76 -11.75
C GLN A 94 2.00 -3.41 -13.03
N ARG A 95 2.02 -2.11 -13.39
CA ARG A 95 1.34 -1.58 -14.59
C ARG A 95 1.79 -2.28 -15.88
N ASP A 96 3.05 -2.67 -15.97
CA ASP A 96 3.65 -3.36 -17.12
C ASP A 96 3.38 -4.88 -17.14
N GLY A 97 2.67 -5.40 -16.14
CA GLY A 97 2.34 -6.83 -16.02
C GLY A 97 3.38 -7.65 -15.25
N ILE A 98 4.50 -7.05 -14.83
CA ILE A 98 5.45 -7.72 -13.94
C ILE A 98 4.80 -7.96 -12.57
N VAL A 99 5.07 -9.11 -11.95
CA VAL A 99 4.60 -9.42 -10.60
C VAL A 99 5.79 -9.58 -9.67
N ILE A 100 5.83 -8.78 -8.60
CA ILE A 100 6.78 -8.95 -7.51
C ILE A 100 6.17 -9.92 -6.50
N HIS A 101 6.97 -10.92 -6.12
CA HIS A 101 6.59 -11.94 -5.16
C HIS A 101 7.33 -11.69 -3.84
N VAL A 102 6.57 -11.44 -2.77
CA VAL A 102 7.10 -11.27 -1.42
C VAL A 102 6.71 -12.49 -0.59
N PRO A 103 7.64 -13.42 -0.33
CA PRO A 103 7.38 -14.59 0.48
C PRO A 103 7.32 -14.21 1.96
N VAL A 104 6.24 -14.63 2.62
CA VAL A 104 6.07 -14.54 4.07
C VAL A 104 6.10 -15.96 4.63
N LYS A 105 7.09 -16.24 5.49
CA LYS A 105 7.24 -17.55 6.12
C LYS A 105 7.61 -17.44 7.59
N ILE A 106 6.84 -18.11 8.44
CA ILE A 106 7.18 -18.29 9.85
C ILE A 106 8.13 -19.47 9.98
N HIS A 107 9.27 -19.25 10.64
CA HIS A 107 10.18 -20.31 11.06
C HIS A 107 9.93 -20.61 12.54
N TYR A 108 9.72 -21.88 12.85
CA TYR A 108 9.53 -22.39 14.22
C TYR A 108 10.87 -22.76 14.86
#